data_AF-A0A3C1SC82-F1
#
_entry.id   AF-A0A3C1SC82-F1
#
_cell.length_a   1.000
_cell.length_b   1.000
_cell.length_c   1.000
_cell.angle_alpha   90.00
_cell.angle_beta   90.00
_cell.angle_gamma   90.00
#
_symmetry.space_group_name_H-M   'P 1'
#
loop_
_entity.id
_entity.type
_entity.pdbx_description
1 polymer ?
#
loop_
_entity_poly.entity_id
_entity_poly.type
_entity_poly.pdbx_seq_one_letter_code
_entity_poly.pdbx_strand_id
1 'polypeptide(L)'
;FGKIGLPEKLLSESGKYLLHPVIADSCFQLAGGLLFQEKSLRVQVGVKRLSLYAKPPGSVRCLIRKESSDDTVSLLMFDENGKVFAKASGLASKRVSRESLLKISETQTDDRFYQIVWQPEPLKQKSQQNSDNWLIFTTDETLIPLIRQEHQNVVLISDAADFLVRIQEL
;
A
#
# COMPACT_ATOMS: atom_id res chain seq x y z
N PHE A 1 26.60 -6.11 -22.96
CA PHE A 1 26.30 -6.94 -21.78
C PHE A 1 26.71 -6.18 -20.53
N GLY A 2 26.17 -6.49 -19.35
CA GLY A 2 26.54 -5.86 -18.08
C GLY A 2 26.91 -6.90 -17.03
N LYS A 3 27.86 -6.58 -16.16
CA LYS A 3 28.19 -7.39 -14.97
C LYS A 3 27.52 -6.76 -13.76
N ILE A 4 26.82 -7.58 -12.99
CA ILE A 4 25.96 -7.15 -11.90
C ILE A 4 26.29 -8.04 -10.69
N GLY A 5 26.45 -7.40 -9.53
CA GLY A 5 26.66 -8.06 -8.25
C GLY A 5 25.74 -7.46 -7.21
N LEU A 6 25.40 -8.26 -6.20
CA LEU A 6 24.72 -7.72 -5.03
C LEU A 6 25.70 -6.86 -4.22
N PRO A 7 25.29 -5.65 -3.78
CA PRO A 7 26.04 -4.91 -2.77
C PRO A 7 26.25 -5.76 -1.52
N GLU A 8 27.39 -5.61 -0.85
CA GLU A 8 27.74 -6.42 0.33
C GLU A 8 26.65 -6.43 1.41
N LYS A 9 26.03 -5.27 1.65
CA LYS A 9 24.95 -5.10 2.63
C LYS A 9 23.72 -5.97 2.37
N LEU A 10 23.53 -6.42 1.13
CA LEU A 10 22.37 -7.22 0.70
C LEU A 10 22.71 -8.71 0.53
N LEU A 11 23.98 -9.11 0.71
CA LEU A 11 24.38 -10.51 0.57
C LEU A 11 23.68 -11.42 1.59
N SER A 12 23.43 -10.93 2.81
CA SER A 12 22.69 -11.66 3.85
C SER A 12 21.24 -11.95 3.46
N GLU A 13 20.68 -11.19 2.53
CA GLU A 13 19.29 -11.35 2.05
C GLU A 13 19.19 -12.19 0.78
N SER A 14 20.31 -12.55 0.16
CA SER A 14 20.34 -13.30 -1.10
C SER A 14 19.56 -14.61 -1.05
N GLY A 15 19.55 -15.30 0.11
CA GLY A 15 18.81 -16.55 0.32
C GLY A 15 17.29 -16.39 0.43
N LYS A 16 16.77 -15.17 0.62
CA LYS A 16 15.34 -14.90 0.78
C LYS A 16 14.57 -14.86 -0.55
N TYR A 17 15.28 -14.75 -1.68
CA TYR A 17 14.68 -14.57 -3.00
C TYR A 17 15.19 -15.61 -3.99
N LEU A 18 14.30 -16.08 -4.89
CA LEU A 18 14.73 -16.89 -6.03
C LEU A 18 15.59 -16.09 -7.00
N LEU A 19 15.26 -14.81 -7.20
CA LEU A 19 16.08 -13.82 -7.87
C LEU A 19 15.97 -12.52 -7.07
N HIS A 20 17.09 -12.02 -6.58
CA HIS A 20 17.08 -10.81 -5.77
C HIS A 20 16.57 -9.60 -6.58
N PRO A 21 15.60 -8.81 -6.09
CA PRO A 21 15.02 -7.69 -6.82
C PRO A 21 16.05 -6.70 -7.38
N VAL A 22 17.07 -6.37 -6.59
CA VAL A 22 18.20 -5.52 -7.03
C VAL A 22 18.94 -6.07 -8.25
N ILE A 23 19.14 -7.40 -8.34
CA ILE A 23 19.75 -8.01 -9.53
C ILE A 23 18.80 -7.88 -10.73
N ALA A 24 17.53 -8.21 -10.54
CA ALA A 24 16.54 -8.13 -11.61
C ALA A 24 16.41 -6.71 -12.17
N ASP A 25 16.27 -5.72 -11.29
CA ASP A 25 16.15 -4.30 -11.64
C ASP A 25 17.43 -3.79 -12.34
N SER A 26 18.61 -4.11 -11.80
CA SER A 26 19.89 -3.77 -12.44
C SER A 26 20.01 -4.36 -13.85
N CYS A 27 19.54 -5.60 -14.06
CA CYS A 27 19.49 -6.22 -15.39
C CYS A 27 18.56 -5.44 -16.30
N PHE A 28 17.36 -5.07 -15.83
CA PHE A 28 16.39 -4.35 -16.64
C PHE A 28 16.88 -2.94 -17.01
N GLN A 29 17.55 -2.23 -16.09
CA GLN A 29 18.14 -0.91 -16.35
C GLN A 29 19.10 -0.90 -17.55
N LEU A 30 19.72 -2.04 -17.89
CA LEU A 30 20.54 -2.17 -19.11
C LEU A 30 19.73 -1.93 -20.40
N ALA A 31 18.40 -2.09 -20.38
CA ALA A 31 17.51 -1.71 -21.48
C ALA A 31 17.66 -0.25 -21.87
N GLY A 32 17.97 0.60 -20.89
CA GLY A 32 18.18 2.01 -21.18
C GLY A 32 19.37 2.28 -22.09
N GLY A 33 20.47 1.56 -21.91
CA GLY A 33 21.65 1.71 -22.76
C GLY A 33 21.41 1.31 -24.22
N LEU A 34 20.40 0.48 -24.50
CA LEU A 34 20.09 0.02 -25.86
C LEU A 34 18.95 0.81 -26.52
N LEU A 35 17.95 1.23 -25.75
CA LEU A 35 16.74 1.86 -26.25
C LEU A 35 16.74 3.40 -26.15
N PHE A 36 17.56 3.99 -25.27
CA PHE A 36 17.53 5.43 -24.98
C PHE A 36 18.58 6.16 -25.83
N GLN A 37 18.38 6.18 -27.15
CA GLN A 37 19.21 6.99 -28.07
C GLN A 37 18.73 8.45 -28.19
N GLU A 38 17.50 8.75 -27.77
CA GLU A 38 16.91 10.08 -27.80
C GLU A 38 16.82 10.68 -26.38
N LYS A 39 16.70 12.01 -26.28
CA LYS A 39 16.39 12.76 -25.03
C LYS A 39 15.02 12.41 -24.41
N SER A 40 14.33 11.36 -24.88
CA SER A 40 13.06 10.93 -24.33
C SER A 40 13.27 9.97 -23.16
N LEU A 41 12.76 10.37 -22.00
CA LEU A 41 12.74 9.50 -20.83
C LEU A 41 11.78 8.33 -21.07
N ARG A 42 12.23 7.12 -20.78
CA ARG A 42 11.38 5.94 -20.83
C ARG A 42 11.46 5.17 -19.53
N VAL A 43 10.34 4.59 -19.14
CA VAL A 43 10.24 3.72 -17.96
C VAL A 43 9.86 2.32 -18.40
N GLN A 44 10.32 1.32 -17.65
CA GLN A 44 9.91 -0.06 -17.87
C GLN A 44 8.51 -0.24 -17.28
N VAL A 45 7.58 -0.70 -18.11
CA VAL A 45 6.16 -0.82 -17.72
C VAL A 45 5.74 -2.27 -17.48
N GLY A 46 6.56 -3.24 -17.89
CA GLY A 46 6.28 -4.64 -17.63
C GLY A 46 7.19 -5.58 -18.39
N VAL A 47 7.14 -6.86 -18.00
CA VAL A 47 7.83 -7.96 -18.64
C VAL A 47 6.82 -9.03 -19.02
N LYS A 48 6.82 -9.48 -20.29
CA LYS A 48 5.88 -10.50 -20.75
C LYS A 48 6.12 -11.86 -20.10
N ARG A 49 7.39 -12.22 -19.89
CA ARG A 49 7.76 -13.48 -19.26
C ARG A 49 9.13 -13.37 -18.59
N LEU A 50 9.20 -13.82 -17.33
CA LEU A 50 10.44 -14.08 -16.62
C LEU A 50 10.50 -15.59 -16.34
N SER A 51 11.57 -16.25 -16.79
CA SER A 51 11.83 -17.67 -16.59
C SER A 51 13.09 -17.84 -15.75
N LEU A 52 13.00 -18.58 -14.66
CA LEU A 52 14.14 -18.99 -13.84
C LEU A 52 14.38 -20.48 -14.06
N TYR A 53 15.61 -20.84 -14.39
CA TYR A 53 16.05 -22.22 -14.62
C TYR A 53 16.90 -22.76 -13.46
N ALA A 54 17.57 -21.86 -12.72
CA ALA A 54 18.40 -22.19 -11.57
C ALA A 54 18.50 -21.00 -10.61
N LYS A 55 19.00 -21.24 -9.39
CA LYS A 55 19.33 -20.16 -8.45
C LYS A 55 20.46 -19.27 -9.03
N PRO A 56 20.38 -17.95 -8.85
CA PRO A 56 21.43 -17.04 -9.30
C PRO A 56 22.76 -17.35 -8.60
N PRO A 57 23.88 -17.34 -9.34
CA PRO A 57 25.21 -17.31 -8.75
C PRO A 57 25.48 -15.97 -8.03
N GLY A 58 26.54 -15.90 -7.23
CA GLY A 58 26.95 -14.65 -6.56
C GLY A 58 27.35 -13.51 -7.51
N SER A 59 27.73 -13.83 -8.75
CA SER A 59 28.04 -12.84 -9.79
C SER A 59 27.24 -13.12 -11.06
N VAL A 60 26.53 -12.10 -11.55
CA VAL A 60 25.58 -12.21 -12.66
C VAL A 60 26.08 -11.40 -13.84
N ARG A 61 26.02 -12.00 -15.03
CA ARG A 61 26.18 -11.29 -16.29
C ARG A 61 24.83 -11.26 -17.01
N CYS A 62 24.52 -10.11 -17.60
CA CYS A 62 23.28 -9.91 -18.32
C CYS A 62 23.55 -9.46 -19.76
N LEU A 63 23.05 -10.24 -20.71
CA LEU A 63 23.04 -9.88 -22.13
C LEU A 63 21.66 -9.38 -22.49
N ILE A 64 21.61 -8.21 -23.11
CA ILE A 64 20.39 -7.61 -23.63
C ILE A 64 20.36 -7.70 -25.15
N ARG A 65 19.18 -7.96 -25.71
CA ARG A 65 18.94 -8.01 -27.14
C ARG A 65 17.66 -7.26 -27.47
N LYS A 66 17.71 -6.41 -28.49
CA LYS A 66 16.53 -5.77 -29.07
C LYS A 66 15.65 -6.85 -29.69
N GLU A 67 14.35 -6.80 -29.41
CA GLU A 67 13.37 -7.63 -30.13
C GLU A 67 12.90 -6.88 -31.39
N SER A 68 12.12 -7.54 -32.25
CA SER A 68 11.65 -6.93 -33.51
C SER A 68 10.77 -5.69 -33.31
N SER A 69 10.15 -5.53 -32.14
CA SER A 69 9.42 -4.32 -31.77
C SER A 69 10.37 -3.32 -31.11
N ASP A 70 10.31 -2.06 -31.56
CA ASP A 70 11.20 -0.98 -31.13
C ASP A 70 11.19 -0.68 -29.62
N ASP A 71 10.14 -1.09 -28.92
CA ASP A 71 9.92 -0.77 -27.50
C ASP A 71 10.14 -1.97 -26.57
N THR A 72 10.61 -3.10 -27.11
CA THR A 72 10.79 -4.35 -26.35
C THR A 72 12.19 -4.93 -26.47
N VAL A 73 12.67 -5.48 -25.36
CA VAL A 73 13.96 -6.15 -25.26
C VAL A 73 13.84 -7.49 -24.55
N SER A 74 14.76 -8.40 -24.86
CA SER A 74 14.98 -9.64 -24.13
C SER A 74 16.29 -9.58 -23.37
N LEU A 75 16.33 -10.26 -22.22
CA LEU A 75 17.48 -10.38 -21.35
C LEU A 75 17.80 -11.84 -21.08
N LEU A 76 19.09 -12.17 -21.17
CA LEU A 76 19.64 -13.46 -20.78
C LEU A 76 20.59 -13.22 -19.61
N MET A 77 20.32 -13.86 -18.48
CA MET A 77 21.14 -13.78 -17.27
C MET A 77 21.91 -15.09 -17.11
N PHE A 78 23.23 -14.99 -16.99
CA PHE A 78 24.15 -16.12 -16.94
C PHE A 78 25.27 -15.90 -15.93
N ASP A 79 25.87 -17.00 -15.49
CA ASP A 79 27.01 -16.99 -14.59
C ASP A 79 28.33 -16.63 -15.29
N GLU A 80 29.44 -16.60 -14.56
CA GLU A 80 30.76 -16.31 -15.12
C GLU A 80 31.23 -17.36 -16.16
N ASN A 81 30.66 -18.57 -16.13
CA ASN A 81 30.94 -19.66 -17.06
C ASN A 81 30.01 -19.65 -18.28
N GLY A 82 29.08 -18.70 -18.38
CA GLY A 82 28.11 -18.60 -19.48
C GLY A 82 26.85 -19.45 -19.31
N LYS A 83 26.65 -20.12 -18.17
CA LYS A 83 25.45 -20.92 -17.92
C LYS A 83 24.27 -19.99 -17.64
N VAL A 84 23.25 -20.06 -18.50
CA VAL A 84 22.01 -19.28 -18.34
C VAL A 84 21.21 -19.81 -17.16
N PHE A 85 20.89 -18.95 -16.21
CA PHE A 85 20.05 -19.28 -15.06
C PHE A 85 18.68 -18.57 -15.10
N ALA A 86 18.55 -17.47 -15.87
CA ALA A 86 17.27 -16.80 -16.06
C ALA A 86 17.16 -16.11 -17.43
N LYS A 87 15.93 -15.94 -17.89
CA LYS A 87 15.59 -15.22 -19.12
C LYS A 87 14.37 -14.32 -18.89
N ALA A 88 14.45 -13.08 -19.32
CA ALA A 88 13.31 -12.19 -19.46
C ALA A 88 13.05 -11.91 -20.95
N SER A 89 11.79 -11.94 -21.36
CA SER A 89 11.39 -11.63 -22.74
C SER A 89 10.23 -10.65 -22.76
N GLY A 90 10.19 -9.78 -23.77
CA GLY A 90 9.21 -8.72 -23.87
C GLY A 90 9.25 -7.77 -22.67
N LEU A 91 10.44 -7.36 -22.22
CA LEU A 91 10.57 -6.23 -21.30
C LEU A 91 10.21 -4.97 -22.09
N ALA A 92 9.08 -4.37 -21.76
CA ALA A 92 8.48 -3.25 -22.47
C ALA A 92 8.86 -1.92 -21.82
N SER A 93 9.22 -0.95 -22.65
CA SER A 93 9.52 0.42 -22.22
C SER A 93 8.50 1.39 -22.80
N LYS A 94 7.96 2.28 -21.98
CA LYS A 94 7.04 3.33 -22.41
C LYS A 94 7.74 4.69 -22.32
N ARG A 95 7.60 5.51 -23.36
CA ARG A 95 8.01 6.92 -23.32
C ARG A 95 7.14 7.67 -22.31
N VAL A 96 7.77 8.47 -21.47
CA VAL A 96 7.10 9.31 -20.49
C VAL A 96 7.53 10.75 -20.71
N SER A 97 6.55 11.65 -20.77
CA SER A 97 6.84 13.09 -20.85
C SER A 97 7.22 13.61 -19.46
N ARG A 98 8.01 14.69 -19.42
CA ARG A 98 8.39 15.33 -18.15
C ARG A 98 7.16 15.79 -17.37
N GLU A 99 6.16 16.32 -18.07
CA GLU A 99 4.89 16.77 -17.48
C GLU A 99 4.12 15.61 -16.83
N SER A 100 4.18 14.41 -17.41
CA SER A 100 3.51 13.22 -16.86
C SER A 100 4.13 12.77 -15.54
N LEU A 101 5.45 12.92 -15.36
CA LEU A 101 6.13 12.61 -14.11
C LEU A 101 5.93 13.67 -13.05
N LEU A 102 5.95 14.95 -13.46
CA LEU A 102 5.66 16.06 -12.55
C LEU A 102 4.24 15.94 -11.99
N LYS A 103 3.25 15.55 -12.81
CA LYS A 103 1.90 15.26 -12.33
C LYS A 103 1.82 14.14 -11.30
N ILE A 104 2.68 13.11 -11.37
CA ILE A 104 2.72 12.03 -10.36
C ILE A 104 3.31 12.55 -9.04
N SER A 105 4.32 13.42 -9.11
CA SER A 105 4.90 14.07 -7.93
C SER A 105 3.99 15.16 -7.35
N GLU A 106 3.19 15.81 -8.19
CA GLU A 106 2.24 16.87 -7.84
C GLU A 106 0.84 16.34 -7.54
N THR A 107 0.54 15.06 -7.76
CA THR A 107 -0.70 14.44 -7.28
C THR A 107 -0.66 14.33 -5.76
N GLN A 108 -0.85 15.48 -5.11
CA GLN A 108 -1.86 15.73 -4.10
C GLN A 108 -2.33 14.46 -3.39
N THR A 109 -1.48 13.94 -2.53
CA THR A 109 -1.94 13.09 -1.42
C THR A 109 -2.81 13.89 -0.45
N ASP A 110 -2.73 15.23 -0.43
CA ASP A 110 -3.50 16.03 0.53
C ASP A 110 -5.02 16.07 0.27
N ASP A 111 -5.46 16.03 -0.99
CA ASP A 111 -6.88 16.29 -1.32
C ASP A 111 -7.74 15.02 -1.43
N ARG A 112 -7.22 13.86 -0.98
CA ARG A 112 -7.91 12.56 -1.03
C ARG A 112 -8.09 11.90 0.32
N PHE A 113 -7.55 12.50 1.39
CA PHE A 113 -7.72 12.00 2.74
C PHE A 113 -8.58 12.96 3.54
N TYR A 114 -9.55 12.40 4.25
CA TYR A 114 -10.36 13.14 5.21
C TYR A 114 -9.95 12.72 6.62
N GLN A 115 -9.90 13.68 7.54
CA GLN A 115 -9.76 13.43 8.97
C GLN A 115 -10.96 14.00 9.73
N ILE A 116 -11.41 13.30 10.76
CA ILE A 116 -12.41 13.83 11.68
C ILE A 116 -11.70 14.81 12.62
N VAL A 117 -12.03 16.11 12.50
CA VAL A 117 -11.53 17.16 13.40
C VAL A 117 -12.69 17.64 14.27
N TRP A 118 -12.68 17.27 15.55
CA TRP A 118 -13.64 17.76 16.52
C TRP A 118 -13.30 19.20 16.91
N GLN A 119 -14.25 20.13 16.72
CA GLN A 119 -14.11 21.52 17.17
C GLN A 119 -14.89 21.71 18.48
N PRO A 120 -14.31 22.34 19.51
CA PRO A 120 -15.05 22.69 20.71
C PRO A 120 -16.21 23.64 20.38
N GLU A 121 -17.45 23.19 20.59
CA GLU A 121 -18.65 24.02 20.45
C GLU A 121 -19.29 24.22 21.83
N PRO A 122 -19.51 25.47 22.27
CA PRO A 122 -20.18 25.72 23.54
C PRO A 122 -21.64 25.25 23.46
N LEU A 123 -22.11 24.59 24.51
CA LEU A 123 -23.49 24.16 24.63
C LEU A 123 -24.41 25.38 24.55
N LYS A 124 -25.32 25.38 23.57
CA LYS A 124 -26.37 26.41 23.48
C LYS A 124 -27.30 26.25 24.68
N GLN A 125 -27.52 27.34 25.42
CA GLN A 125 -28.44 27.33 26.56
C GLN A 125 -29.87 26.98 26.10
N LYS A 126 -30.55 26.14 26.90
CA LYS A 126 -31.90 25.62 26.61
C LYS A 126 -32.89 26.75 26.28
N SER A 127 -33.50 26.72 25.10
CA SER A 127 -34.83 27.30 24.89
C SER A 127 -35.86 26.40 25.58
N GLN A 128 -36.79 27.01 26.31
CA GLN A 128 -37.88 26.46 27.15
C GLN A 128 -38.10 24.92 27.16
N GLN A 129 -38.17 24.39 28.39
CA GLN A 129 -38.60 23.04 28.74
C GLN A 129 -39.91 22.68 28.03
N ASN A 130 -39.82 21.92 26.95
CA ASN A 130 -40.91 21.03 26.59
C ASN A 130 -40.87 19.86 27.57
N SER A 131 -42.00 19.60 28.23
CA SER A 131 -42.24 18.45 29.08
C SER A 131 -42.48 17.18 28.25
N ASP A 132 -41.59 16.92 27.28
CA ASP A 132 -41.65 15.70 26.49
C ASP A 132 -41.15 14.54 27.34
N ASN A 133 -41.80 13.38 27.19
CA ASN A 133 -41.42 12.16 27.90
C ASN A 133 -40.19 11.55 27.21
N TRP A 134 -39.12 11.31 27.97
CA TRP A 134 -37.88 10.75 27.43
C TRP A 134 -37.80 9.26 27.76
N LEU A 135 -37.48 8.45 26.75
CA LEU A 135 -37.11 7.06 26.90
C LEU A 135 -35.59 6.94 26.76
N ILE A 136 -34.92 6.52 27.82
CA ILE A 136 -33.45 6.48 27.85
C ILE A 136 -33.00 5.03 28.00
N PHE A 137 -32.15 4.63 27.05
CA PHE A 137 -31.48 3.34 27.05
C PHE A 137 -30.04 3.55 27.50
N THR A 138 -29.68 2.98 28.64
CA THR A 138 -28.33 3.07 29.18
C THR A 138 -27.97 1.76 29.86
N THR A 139 -26.71 1.36 29.74
CA THR A 139 -26.09 0.31 30.54
C THR A 139 -25.27 0.88 31.71
N ASP A 140 -25.16 2.20 31.79
CA ASP A 140 -24.44 2.90 32.85
C ASP A 140 -25.40 3.27 33.99
N GLU A 141 -25.30 2.52 35.10
CA GLU A 141 -26.11 2.72 36.30
C GLU A 141 -25.80 4.04 37.02
N THR A 142 -24.64 4.66 36.77
CA THR A 142 -24.25 5.91 37.44
C THR A 142 -25.02 7.13 36.91
N LEU A 143 -25.49 7.07 35.66
CA LEU A 143 -26.25 8.14 35.01
C LEU A 143 -27.72 8.19 35.46
N ILE A 144 -28.27 7.06 35.90
CA ILE A 144 -29.67 6.91 36.32
C ILE A 144 -30.10 7.94 37.38
N PRO A 145 -29.40 8.07 38.53
CA PRO A 145 -29.80 9.03 39.56
C PRO A 145 -29.66 10.49 39.11
N LEU A 146 -28.64 10.82 38.30
CA LEU A 146 -28.41 12.17 37.80
C LEU A 146 -29.53 12.62 36.85
N ILE A 147 -29.97 11.73 35.96
CA ILE A 147 -31.02 12.03 35.00
C ILE A 147 -32.38 12.20 35.69
N ARG A 148 -32.68 11.36 36.69
CA ARG A 148 -33.92 11.50 37.49
C ARG A 148 -33.98 12.81 38.28
N GLN A 149 -32.84 13.37 38.65
CA GLN A 149 -32.77 14.64 39.37
C GLN A 149 -33.10 15.84 38.45
N GLU A 150 -32.68 15.78 37.18
CA GLU A 150 -32.90 16.88 36.23
C GLU A 150 -34.20 16.78 35.42
N HIS A 151 -34.79 15.59 35.28
CA HIS A 151 -35.94 15.36 34.41
C HIS A 151 -37.05 14.58 35.13
N GLN A 152 -38.26 15.15 35.15
CA GLN A 152 -39.40 14.58 35.87
C GLN A 152 -40.07 13.40 35.13
N ASN A 153 -39.92 13.30 33.80
CA ASN A 153 -40.60 12.30 32.96
C ASN A 153 -39.60 11.43 32.17
N VAL A 154 -38.88 10.55 32.86
CA VAL A 154 -37.91 9.62 32.24
C VAL A 154 -38.29 8.19 32.52
N VAL A 155 -38.48 7.40 31.45
CA VAL A 155 -38.60 5.95 31.53
C VAL A 155 -37.23 5.36 31.20
N LEU A 156 -36.70 4.57 32.14
CA LEU A 156 -35.43 3.88 31.99
C LEU A 156 -35.69 2.45 31.52
N ILE A 157 -35.03 2.05 30.43
CA ILE A 157 -35.04 0.67 29.95
C ILE A 157 -33.62 0.12 30.09
N SER A 158 -33.48 -0.93 30.88
CA SER A 158 -32.27 -1.73 31.02
C SER A 158 -32.37 -3.03 30.22
N ASP A 159 -31.25 -3.73 30.05
CA ASP A 159 -31.22 -5.06 29.43
C ASP A 159 -32.09 -6.05 30.23
N ALA A 160 -32.77 -6.95 29.51
CA ALA A 160 -33.61 -8.00 30.09
C ALA A 160 -32.81 -9.02 30.92
N ALA A 161 -31.50 -9.16 30.66
CA ALA A 161 -30.63 -10.02 31.47
C ALA A 161 -30.56 -9.57 32.95
N ASP A 162 -30.52 -8.25 33.20
CA ASP A 162 -30.45 -7.70 34.56
C ASP A 162 -31.78 -7.78 35.32
N PHE A 163 -32.91 -7.86 34.60
CA PHE A 163 -34.25 -7.99 35.19
C PHE A 163 -34.42 -9.32 35.94
N LEU A 164 -33.84 -10.41 35.42
CA LEU A 164 -33.93 -11.73 36.05
C LEU A 164 -33.09 -11.84 37.33
N VAL A 165 -31.97 -11.12 37.41
CA VAL A 165 -31.10 -11.11 38.59
C VAL A 165 -31.77 -10.36 39.76
N ARG A 166 -32.40 -9.21 39.50
CA ARG A 166 -33.08 -8.40 40.54
C ARG A 166 -34.34 -9.04 41.14
N ILE A 167 -34.97 -10.00 40.47
CA ILE A 167 -36.14 -10.72 41.01
C ILE A 167 -35.74 -11.85 41.96
N GLN A 168 -34.50 -12.34 41.90
CA GLN A 168 -34.00 -13.39 42.81
C GLN A 168 -33.52 -12.86 44.17
N GLU A 169 -33.34 -11.54 44.30
CA GLU A 169 -32.91 -10.87 45.54
C GLU A 169 -34.08 -10.21 46.31
N LEU A 170 -35.32 -10.40 45.86
CA LEU A 170 -36.56 -10.02 46.55
C LEU A 170 -37.23 -11.24 47.18
#